data_AF-A0A1U8J0Y3-F1
#
_entry.id   AF-A0A1U8J0Y3-F1
#
_cell.length_a   1.000
_cell.length_b   1.000
_cell.length_c   1.000
_cell.angle_alpha   90.00
_cell.angle_beta   90.00
_cell.angle_gamma   90.00
#
_symmetry.space_group_name_H-M   'P 1'
#
loop_
_entity.id
_entity.type
_entity.pdbx_description
1 polymer ?
#
loop_
_entity_poly.entity_id
_entity_poly.type
_entity_poly.pdbx_seq_one_letter_code
_entity_poly.pdbx_strand_id
1 'polypeptide(L)'
;MDDDPERAKFCLENTMRVLNKLSCTPKESLKCPVSLLKDTAYHWWKTISSVVPRESIIWEFFQAEFRKKYISQRFLDQKWKEFLKLKQGNRTMSKYEKEFVRLSQYAKEWVQTEVEMRKRFEEGLNQEINLLIVIAEI
;
A
#
# COMPACT_ATOMS: atom_id res chain seq x y z
N MET A 1 0.89 18.50 2.26
CA MET A 1 0.80 17.04 2.47
C MET A 1 2.07 16.73 3.24
N ASP A 2 1.96 16.47 4.55
CA ASP A 2 3.14 16.14 5.37
C ASP A 2 3.91 15.00 4.71
N ASP A 3 5.25 15.01 4.79
CA ASP A 3 6.18 14.00 4.24
C ASP A 3 6.03 12.61 4.91
N ASP A 4 4.81 12.23 5.31
CA ASP A 4 4.43 10.96 5.89
C ASP A 4 4.09 9.96 4.76
N PRO A 5 4.93 8.94 4.53
CA PRO A 5 4.71 7.95 3.49
C PRO A 5 3.44 7.10 3.71
N GLU A 6 2.99 6.91 4.95
CA GLU A 6 1.74 6.19 5.24
C GLU A 6 0.53 6.99 4.73
N ARG A 7 0.48 8.30 5.03
CA ARG A 7 -0.57 9.20 4.52
C ARG A 7 -0.54 9.31 3.01
N ALA A 8 0.64 9.42 2.41
CA ALA A 8 0.78 9.51 0.96
C ALA A 8 0.27 8.23 0.26
N LYS A 9 0.66 7.04 0.78
CA LYS A 9 0.16 5.76 0.26
C LYS A 9 -1.35 5.63 0.41
N PHE A 10 -1.88 5.94 1.59
CA PHE A 10 -3.32 5.91 1.85
C PHE A 10 -4.09 6.85 0.90
N CYS A 11 -3.57 8.05 0.67
CA CYS A 11 -4.14 9.00 -0.29
C CYS A 11 -4.20 8.41 -1.70
N LEU A 12 -3.12 7.78 -2.16
CA LEU A 12 -3.06 7.16 -3.48
C LEU A 12 -4.06 6.00 -3.61
N GLU A 13 -4.07 5.08 -2.64
CA GLU A 13 -4.98 3.92 -2.64
C GLU A 13 -6.46 4.33 -2.54
N ASN A 14 -6.78 5.33 -1.72
CA ASN A 14 -8.14 5.84 -1.62
C ASN A 14 -8.58 6.49 -2.95
N THR A 15 -7.69 7.22 -3.60
CA THR A 15 -7.98 7.82 -4.92
C THR A 15 -8.22 6.74 -5.96
N MET A 16 -7.37 5.72 -6.03
CA MET A 16 -7.57 4.56 -6.91
C MET A 16 -8.93 3.89 -6.68
N ARG A 17 -9.30 3.67 -5.41
CA ARG A 17 -10.59 3.09 -5.04
C ARG A 17 -11.77 3.92 -5.54
N VAL A 18 -11.71 5.24 -5.37
CA VAL A 18 -12.76 6.16 -5.83
C VAL A 18 -12.87 6.17 -7.36
N LEU A 19 -11.74 6.28 -8.06
CA LEU A 19 -11.71 6.27 -9.53
C LEU A 19 -12.25 4.96 -10.12
N ASN A 20 -11.89 3.82 -9.53
CA ASN A 20 -12.41 2.51 -9.92
C ASN A 20 -13.93 2.43 -9.73
N LYS A 21 -14.45 2.93 -8.59
CA LYS A 21 -15.89 2.96 -8.32
C LYS A 21 -16.66 3.84 -9.30
N LEU A 22 -16.03 4.90 -9.79
CA LEU A 22 -16.61 5.82 -10.78
C LEU A 22 -16.43 5.34 -12.22
N SER A 23 -15.79 4.18 -12.44
CA SER A 23 -15.47 3.65 -13.76
C SER A 23 -14.75 4.67 -14.67
N CYS A 24 -13.89 5.51 -14.09
CA CYS A 24 -13.18 6.54 -14.83
C CYS A 24 -12.29 5.93 -15.92
N THR A 25 -12.31 6.53 -17.12
CA THR A 25 -11.33 6.19 -18.16
C THR A 25 -9.92 6.56 -17.70
N PRO A 26 -8.84 5.93 -18.20
CA PRO A 26 -7.47 6.29 -17.84
C PRO A 26 -7.14 7.78 -17.97
N LYS A 27 -7.75 8.45 -18.96
CA LYS A 27 -7.60 9.89 -19.20
C LYS A 27 -8.30 10.75 -18.14
N GLU A 28 -9.46 10.32 -17.65
CA GLU A 28 -10.19 10.99 -16.57
C GLU A 28 -9.55 10.72 -15.20
N SER A 29 -9.01 9.51 -15.03
CA SER A 29 -8.32 9.05 -13.82
C SER A 29 -7.14 9.91 -13.43
N LEU A 30 -6.48 10.59 -14.38
CA LEU A 30 -5.39 11.51 -14.06
C LEU A 30 -5.86 12.89 -13.60
N LYS A 31 -6.94 13.42 -14.16
CA LYS A 31 -7.37 14.82 -13.92
C LYS A 31 -7.75 15.06 -12.46
N CYS A 32 -8.46 14.11 -11.85
CA CYS A 32 -8.94 14.19 -10.47
C CYS A 32 -7.80 14.23 -9.43
N PRO A 33 -6.84 13.29 -9.41
CA PRO A 33 -5.72 13.34 -8.46
C PRO A 33 -4.86 14.58 -8.63
N VAL A 34 -4.61 15.02 -9.87
CA VAL A 34 -3.81 16.22 -10.14
C VAL A 34 -4.49 17.48 -9.60
N SER A 35 -5.82 17.59 -9.68
CA SER A 35 -6.56 18.74 -9.13
C SER A 35 -6.63 18.75 -7.60
N LEU A 36 -6.38 17.61 -6.95
CA LEU A 36 -6.31 17.50 -5.48
C LEU A 36 -4.93 17.83 -4.91
N LEU A 37 -3.89 17.94 -5.76
CA LEU A 37 -2.56 18.36 -5.31
C LEU A 37 -2.59 19.82 -4.84
N LYS A 38 -1.89 20.09 -3.74
CA LYS A 38 -1.77 21.44 -3.15
C LYS A 38 -0.31 21.83 -2.99
N ASP A 39 -0.05 23.13 -3.06
CA ASP A 39 1.24 23.77 -2.73
C ASP A 39 2.44 23.07 -3.39
N THR A 40 3.38 22.59 -2.58
CA THR A 40 4.62 21.93 -3.00
C THR A 40 4.37 20.70 -3.88
N ALA A 41 3.30 19.94 -3.60
CA ALA A 41 2.97 18.75 -4.38
C ALA A 41 2.50 19.12 -5.80
N TYR A 42 1.73 20.20 -5.93
CA TYR A 42 1.29 20.69 -7.23
C TYR A 42 2.47 21.26 -8.03
N HIS A 43 3.35 22.05 -7.40
CA HIS A 43 4.55 22.58 -8.05
C HIS A 43 5.51 21.48 -8.52
N TRP A 44 5.71 20.46 -7.69
CA TRP A 44 6.48 19.27 -8.07
C TRP A 44 5.89 18.58 -9.29
N TRP A 45 4.58 18.29 -9.28
CA TRP A 45 3.91 17.65 -10.41
C TRP A 45 4.04 18.47 -11.70
N LYS A 46 3.86 19.80 -11.60
CA LYS A 46 4.02 20.72 -12.74
C LYS A 46 5.43 20.62 -13.33
N THR A 47 6.45 20.57 -12.48
CA THR A 47 7.86 20.46 -12.89
C THR A 47 8.12 19.17 -13.66
N ILE A 48 7.73 18.01 -13.11
CA ILE A 48 8.00 16.73 -13.78
C ILE A 48 7.19 16.59 -15.07
N SER A 49 5.95 17.10 -15.09
CA SER A 49 5.08 17.06 -16.26
C SER A 49 5.60 17.93 -17.42
N SER A 50 6.45 18.93 -17.12
CA SER A 50 7.02 19.84 -18.13
C SER A 50 8.21 19.26 -18.89
N VAL A 51 8.84 18.22 -18.36
CA VAL A 51 10.07 17.62 -18.93
C VAL A 51 9.82 16.29 -19.65
N VAL A 52 8.56 15.86 -19.75
CA VAL A 52 8.15 14.62 -20.43
C VAL A 52 7.16 14.92 -21.57
N PRO A 53 7.10 14.08 -22.62
CA PRO A 53 6.11 14.21 -23.68
C PRO A 53 4.68 14.14 -23.12
N ARG A 54 3.74 14.89 -23.73
CA ARG A 54 2.34 14.98 -23.26
C ARG A 54 1.64 13.62 -23.31
N GLU A 55 2.00 12.80 -24.27
CA GLU A 55 1.45 11.47 -24.53
C GLU A 55 1.86 10.48 -23.42
N SER A 56 2.98 10.74 -22.74
CA SER A 56 3.46 9.93 -21.61
C SER A 56 2.79 10.31 -20.28
N ILE A 57 2.06 11.43 -20.22
CA ILE A 57 1.38 11.90 -19.01
C ILE A 57 0.04 11.16 -18.86
N ILE A 58 0.15 9.90 -18.45
CA ILE A 58 -0.98 9.00 -18.15
C ILE A 58 -1.05 8.64 -16.66
N TRP A 59 -2.12 7.95 -16.26
CA TRP A 59 -2.36 7.58 -14.87
C TRP A 59 -1.22 6.76 -14.25
N GLU A 60 -0.65 5.84 -15.02
CA GLU A 60 0.45 4.98 -14.62
C GLU A 60 1.74 5.78 -14.35
N PHE A 61 2.01 6.80 -15.19
CA PHE A 61 3.14 7.71 -15.00
C PHE A 61 2.99 8.53 -13.71
N PHE A 62 1.79 9.07 -13.46
CA PHE A 62 1.51 9.77 -12.21
C PHE A 62 1.74 8.87 -10.99
N GLN A 63 1.20 7.65 -11.01
CA GLN A 63 1.37 6.71 -9.90
C GLN A 63 2.85 6.41 -9.64
N ALA A 64 3.64 6.15 -10.70
CA ALA A 64 5.06 5.86 -10.58
C ALA A 64 5.84 7.03 -9.96
N GLU A 65 5.65 8.24 -10.49
CA GLU A 65 6.35 9.43 -9.99
C GLU A 65 5.88 9.83 -8.58
N PHE A 66 4.59 9.69 -8.28
CA PHE A 66 4.05 9.96 -6.94
C PHE A 66 4.64 9.00 -5.91
N ARG A 67 4.69 7.70 -6.22
CA ARG A 67 5.34 6.69 -5.36
C ARG A 67 6.81 7.02 -5.17
N LYS A 68 7.54 7.31 -6.24
CA LYS A 68 8.97 7.68 -6.17
C LYS A 68 9.24 8.91 -5.29
N LYS A 69 8.35 9.92 -5.34
CA LYS A 69 8.50 11.16 -4.57
C LYS A 69 8.17 11.01 -3.09
N TYR A 70 7.10 10.28 -2.75
CA TYR A 70 6.53 10.26 -1.40
C TYR A 70 6.67 8.92 -0.67
N ILE A 71 6.92 7.83 -1.38
CA ILE A 71 7.02 6.47 -0.85
C ILE A 71 8.42 5.94 -1.12
N SER A 72 9.36 6.29 -0.24
CA SER A 72 10.75 5.86 -0.38
C SER A 72 10.92 4.34 -0.25
N GLN A 73 11.89 3.77 -0.98
CA GLN A 73 12.24 2.35 -0.85
C GLN A 73 12.59 2.00 0.59
N ARG A 74 13.34 2.88 1.29
CA ARG A 74 13.69 2.69 2.70
C ARG A 74 12.46 2.50 3.60
N PHE A 75 11.40 3.27 3.35
CA PHE A 75 10.15 3.15 4.08
C PHE A 75 9.47 1.80 3.79
N LEU A 76 9.41 1.38 2.53
CA LEU A 76 8.87 0.08 2.15
C LEU A 76 9.66 -1.08 2.77
N ASP A 77 10.99 -1.02 2.72
CA ASP A 77 11.88 -2.01 3.33
C ASP A 77 11.68 -2.09 4.86
N GLN A 78 11.44 -0.95 5.51
CA GLN A 78 11.12 -0.92 6.93
C GLN A 78 9.78 -1.59 7.21
N LYS A 79 8.73 -1.27 6.45
CA LYS A 79 7.40 -1.90 6.60
C LYS A 79 7.44 -3.39 6.33
N TRP A 80 8.24 -3.81 5.35
CA TRP A 80 8.49 -5.21 5.06
C TRP A 80 9.18 -5.92 6.24
N LYS A 81 10.20 -5.31 6.85
CA LYS A 81 10.84 -5.84 8.06
C LYS A 81 9.87 -5.91 9.25
N GLU A 82 9.02 -4.91 9.44
CA GLU A 82 7.95 -4.92 10.45
C GLU A 82 7.00 -6.11 10.20
N PHE A 83 6.58 -6.32 8.95
CA PHE A 83 5.71 -7.42 8.56
C PHE A 83 6.35 -8.80 8.81
N LEU A 84 7.62 -9.00 8.45
CA LEU A 84 8.34 -10.27 8.69
C LEU A 84 8.55 -10.58 10.18
N LYS A 85 8.68 -9.55 11.01
CA LYS A 85 8.83 -9.71 12.46
C LYS A 85 7.50 -9.79 13.19
N LEU A 86 6.37 -9.57 12.50
CA LEU A 86 5.07 -9.60 13.11
C LEU A 86 4.78 -10.99 13.67
N LYS A 87 4.53 -11.03 14.97
CA LYS A 87 4.05 -12.18 15.75
C LYS A 87 2.83 -11.74 16.53
N GLN A 88 1.96 -12.69 16.84
CA GLN A 88 0.80 -12.47 17.70
C GLN A 88 1.26 -12.07 19.11
N GLY A 89 2.17 -12.84 19.71
CA GLY A 89 2.69 -12.56 21.05
C GLY A 89 1.55 -12.49 22.08
N ASN A 90 1.53 -11.46 22.92
CA ASN A 90 0.44 -11.28 23.89
C ASN A 90 -0.82 -10.60 23.32
N ARG A 91 -0.90 -10.37 22.00
CA ARG A 91 -2.05 -9.71 21.37
C ARG A 91 -3.21 -10.69 21.20
N THR A 92 -4.42 -10.19 21.41
CA THR A 92 -5.65 -10.87 20.98
C THR A 92 -5.62 -11.11 19.47
N MET A 93 -6.27 -12.18 19.01
CA MET A 93 -6.35 -12.54 17.59
C MET A 93 -6.77 -11.35 16.70
N SER A 94 -7.82 -10.61 17.06
CA SER A 94 -8.29 -9.45 16.29
C SER A 94 -7.27 -8.30 16.20
N LYS A 95 -6.48 -8.05 17.26
CA LYS A 95 -5.41 -7.04 17.22
C LYS A 95 -4.26 -7.47 16.32
N TYR A 96 -3.91 -8.75 16.34
CA TYR A 96 -2.90 -9.32 15.45
C TYR A 96 -3.35 -9.24 13.99
N GLU A 97 -4.58 -9.67 13.71
CA GLU A 97 -5.19 -9.61 12.37
C GLU A 97 -5.22 -8.19 11.81
N LYS A 98 -5.69 -7.21 12.59
CA LYS A 98 -5.70 -5.80 12.18
C LYS A 98 -4.32 -5.31 11.78
N GLU A 99 -3.29 -5.63 12.57
CA GLU A 99 -1.92 -5.23 12.28
C GLU A 99 -1.33 -5.98 11.09
N PHE A 100 -1.68 -7.26 10.93
CA PHE A 100 -1.29 -8.07 9.79
C PHE A 100 -1.84 -7.49 8.49
N VAL A 101 -3.13 -7.16 8.44
CA VAL A 101 -3.78 -6.52 7.27
C VAL A 101 -3.17 -5.14 7.00
N ARG A 102 -2.90 -4.37 8.06
CA ARG A 102 -2.25 -3.05 7.93
C ARG A 102 -0.84 -3.15 7.34
N LEU A 103 -0.08 -4.20 7.65
CA LEU A 103 1.29 -4.36 7.15
C LEU A 103 1.35 -5.11 5.81
N SER A 104 0.41 -6.01 5.52
CA SER A 104 0.37 -6.81 4.28
C SER A 104 0.20 -5.96 3.02
N GLN A 105 -0.44 -4.79 3.13
CA GLN A 105 -0.54 -3.83 2.03
C GLN A 105 0.82 -3.29 1.54
N TYR A 106 1.89 -3.41 2.31
CA TYR A 106 3.26 -3.09 1.87
C TYR A 106 3.99 -4.32 1.34
N ALA A 107 3.51 -5.53 1.62
CA ALA A 107 4.15 -6.78 1.24
C ALA A 107 3.87 -7.21 -0.22
N LYS A 108 3.02 -6.49 -0.97
CA LYS A 108 2.52 -6.91 -2.29
C LYS A 108 3.59 -7.17 -3.34
N GLU A 109 4.77 -6.56 -3.21
CA GLU A 109 5.91 -6.81 -4.11
C GLU A 109 6.68 -8.09 -3.75
N TRP A 110 6.57 -8.57 -2.50
CA TRP A 110 7.32 -9.70 -1.95
C TRP A 110 6.48 -10.94 -1.66
N VAL A 111 5.18 -10.78 -1.47
CA VAL A 111 4.20 -11.85 -1.26
C VAL A 111 3.16 -11.73 -2.37
N GLN A 112 3.19 -12.67 -3.32
CA GLN A 112 2.42 -12.55 -4.56
C GLN A 112 1.15 -13.40 -4.56
N THR A 113 1.02 -14.34 -3.61
CA THR A 113 -0.11 -15.26 -3.55
C THR A 113 -0.85 -15.22 -2.22
N GLU A 114 -2.15 -15.52 -2.25
CA GLU A 114 -2.94 -15.71 -1.02
C GLU A 114 -2.41 -16.86 -0.16
N VAL A 115 -1.83 -17.89 -0.78
CA VAL A 115 -1.25 -19.04 -0.07
C VAL A 115 -0.04 -18.62 0.76
N GLU A 116 0.88 -17.84 0.19
CA GLU A 116 2.02 -17.28 0.93
C GLU A 116 1.57 -16.34 2.04
N MET A 117 0.52 -15.54 1.77
CA MET A 117 -0.06 -14.63 2.76
C MET A 117 -0.66 -15.38 3.95
N ARG A 118 -1.41 -16.45 3.69
CA ARG A 118 -2.00 -17.32 4.73
C ARG A 118 -0.90 -17.99 5.56
N LYS A 119 0.07 -18.61 4.89
CA LYS A 119 1.20 -19.26 5.58
C LYS A 119 1.93 -18.27 6.50
N ARG A 120 2.20 -17.05 6.01
CA ARG A 120 2.84 -16.00 6.80
C ARG A 120 2.00 -15.59 8.03
N PHE A 121 0.67 -15.58 7.88
CA PHE A 121 -0.25 -15.30 8.98
C PHE A 121 -0.16 -16.37 10.07
N GLU A 122 -0.23 -17.65 9.69
CA GLU A 122 -0.15 -18.82 10.58
C GLU A 122 1.20 -18.92 11.29
N GLU A 123 2.31 -18.67 10.57
CA GLU A 123 3.66 -18.61 11.14
C GLU A 123 3.83 -17.54 12.22
N GLY A 124 2.96 -16.52 12.22
CA GLY A 124 2.97 -15.48 13.23
C GLY A 124 2.08 -15.74 14.44
N LEU A 125 1.18 -16.73 14.39
CA LEU A 125 0.30 -17.08 15.49
C LEU A 125 1.05 -17.74 16.66
N ASN A 126 0.47 -17.66 17.85
CA ASN A 126 0.98 -18.38 19.01
C ASN A 126 0.78 -19.89 18.86
N GLN A 127 1.72 -20.67 19.39
CA GLN A 127 1.68 -22.14 19.29
C GLN A 127 0.38 -22.75 19.83
N GLU A 128 -0.16 -22.23 20.93
CA GLU A 128 -1.43 -22.71 21.51
C GLU A 128 -2.64 -22.51 20.59
N ILE A 129 -2.67 -21.43 19.80
CA ILE A 129 -3.76 -21.18 18.85
C ILE A 129 -3.57 -21.99 17.57
N ASN A 130 -2.32 -22.13 17.10
CA ASN A 130 -2.01 -23.02 15.98
C ASN A 130 -2.42 -24.47 16.27
N LEU A 131 -2.24 -24.95 17.50
CA LEU A 131 -2.70 -26.28 17.91
C LEU A 131 -4.22 -26.41 17.84
N LEU A 132 -4.99 -25.39 18.24
CA LEU A 132 -6.45 -25.42 18.15
C LEU A 132 -6.97 -25.38 16.71
N ILE A 133 -6.32 -24.63 15.81
CA ILE A 133 -6.67 -24.60 14.38
C ILE A 133 -6.39 -25.96 13.74
N VAL A 134 -5.21 -26.54 13.99
CA VAL A 134 -4.83 -27.86 13.46
C VAL A 134 -5.77 -28.96 13.96
N ILE A 135 -6.22 -28.89 15.22
CA ILE A 135 -7.18 -29.86 15.78
C ILE A 135 -8.58 -29.69 15.15
N ALA A 136 -9.01 -28.46 14.83
CA ALA A 136 -10.31 -28.21 14.23
C ALA A 136 -10.40 -28.61 12.73
N GLU A 137 -9.26 -28.87 12.08
CA GLU A 137 -9.17 -29.30 10.69
C GLU A 137 -9.02 -30.84 10.53
N ILE A 138 -9.04 -31.60 11.63
CA ILE A 138 -9.05 -33.09 11.67
C ILE A 138 -10.46 -33.59 11.98
#